data_AF-A0A7V5G8Y6-F1
#
_entry.id   AF-A0A7V5G8Y6-F1
#
_cell.length_a   1.000
_cell.length_b   1.000
_cell.length_c   1.000
_cell.angle_alpha   90.00
_cell.angle_beta   90.00
_cell.angle_gamma   90.00
#
_symmetry.space_group_name_H-M   'P 1'
#
loop_
_entity.id
_entity.type
_entity.pdbx_description
1 polymer ?
#
loop_
_entity_poly.entity_id
_entity_poly.type
_entity_poly.pdbx_seq_one_letter_code
_entity_poly.pdbx_strand_id
1 'polypeptide(L)'
;LIGPKGYKEDLEAKTDLFLSKKLSKDAMINTRVIPLDEYVNEKRLKLDGIEILIKALEHDDKHLYVYIEAKEILFAGDLIFNNRMVPINNGRSVVNWLKSLEEISELKWVDIISSHGYMTRRTALNLTKSYLTLLTNEVNQSVRAEESIDETLEKVTMSQFSNYKFYEEWQRRNVETVYDELEEIYDFEDEEKKEVAVKKNKIVKTVKTVKKLKKKEKPKVKKKISLRYRTFNQAMALAKKEDKIVLIKVRSTVCKYCDQLERIISKNRKVKKILRQYFELVKVNVDYEDVPMGLYVRSTPTLIFVRADNSKVLMHLTGIRALGELLDILNEAVEDGHNGAYLRR
;
A
#
# COMPACT_ATOMS: atom_id res chain seq x y z
N LEU A 1 10.92 2.42 30.88
CA LEU A 1 11.27 2.46 29.44
C LEU A 1 11.01 1.10 28.85
N ILE A 2 10.01 1.00 27.98
CA ILE A 2 9.65 -0.22 27.27
C ILE A 2 9.95 0.03 25.80
N GLY A 3 10.54 -0.95 25.12
CA GLY A 3 10.83 -0.81 23.70
C GLY A 3 11.11 -2.15 23.02
N PRO A 4 11.42 -2.10 21.72
CA PRO A 4 11.58 -3.29 20.90
C PRO A 4 12.92 -3.97 21.17
N LYS A 5 13.01 -5.28 20.86
CA LYS A 5 14.23 -6.08 21.14
C LYS A 5 15.46 -5.59 20.38
N GLY A 6 15.31 -5.16 19.14
CA GLY A 6 16.37 -4.67 18.26
C GLY A 6 17.10 -3.42 18.79
N TYR A 7 16.49 -2.68 19.73
CA TYR A 7 17.19 -1.57 20.40
C TYR A 7 18.45 -2.03 21.17
N LYS A 8 18.52 -3.31 21.56
CA LYS A 8 19.70 -3.86 22.22
C LYS A 8 20.94 -3.81 21.32
N GLU A 9 20.77 -4.06 20.03
CA GLU A 9 21.86 -4.01 19.05
C GLU A 9 22.39 -2.58 18.88
N ASP A 10 21.49 -1.60 18.88
CA ASP A 10 21.86 -0.17 18.79
C ASP A 10 22.68 0.29 20.00
N LEU A 11 22.38 -0.22 21.20
CA LEU A 11 23.18 0.03 22.41
C LEU A 11 24.59 -0.58 22.31
N GLU A 12 24.67 -1.83 21.86
CA GLU A 12 25.92 -2.60 21.80
C GLU A 12 26.86 -2.10 20.70
N ALA A 13 26.30 -1.64 19.58
CA ALA A 13 27.05 -1.10 18.45
C ALA A 13 27.81 0.20 18.77
N LYS A 14 27.57 0.84 19.94
CA LYS A 14 28.11 2.16 20.32
C LYS A 14 28.01 3.16 19.16
N THR A 15 26.94 3.08 18.39
CA THR A 15 26.78 3.86 17.17
C THR A 15 26.82 5.33 17.53
N ASP A 16 27.69 6.09 16.87
CA ASP A 16 27.67 7.54 16.96
C ASP A 16 26.25 8.00 16.62
N LEU A 17 25.59 8.60 17.61
CA LEU A 17 24.26 9.16 17.44
C LEU A 17 24.24 9.99 16.16
N PHE A 18 23.34 9.73 15.22
CA PHE A 18 23.27 10.52 13.99
C PHE A 18 23.23 12.03 14.26
N LEU A 19 22.53 12.42 15.34
CA LEU A 19 22.47 13.80 15.83
C LEU A 19 23.84 14.36 16.28
N SER A 20 24.76 13.54 16.81
CA SER A 20 26.11 14.00 17.18
C SER A 20 26.91 14.47 15.96
N LYS A 21 26.58 13.98 14.76
CA LYS A 21 27.19 14.40 13.49
C LYS A 21 26.57 15.69 12.94
N LYS A 22 25.45 16.14 13.50
CA LYS A 22 24.66 17.30 13.03
C LYS A 22 24.64 18.45 14.02
N LEU A 23 24.91 18.18 15.30
CA LEU A 23 24.88 19.15 16.39
C LEU A 23 26.30 19.45 16.91
N SER A 24 26.45 20.60 17.58
CA SER A 24 27.71 20.94 18.23
C SER A 24 27.98 20.00 19.41
N LYS A 25 29.26 19.84 19.77
CA LYS A 25 29.65 19.06 20.96
C LYS A 25 28.98 19.57 22.22
N ASP A 26 28.83 20.90 22.35
CA ASP A 26 28.18 21.54 23.50
C ASP A 26 26.69 21.19 23.59
N ALA A 27 25.99 21.13 22.45
CA ALA A 27 24.58 20.72 22.42
C ALA A 27 24.37 19.24 22.78
N MET A 28 25.42 18.41 22.66
CA MET A 28 25.41 17.00 23.01
C MET A 28 25.88 16.71 24.44
N ILE A 29 26.29 17.74 25.21
CA ILE A 29 26.69 17.55 26.61
C ILE A 29 25.55 16.87 27.38
N ASN A 30 25.90 15.84 28.16
CA ASN A 30 24.97 14.99 28.93
C ASN A 30 23.94 14.20 28.10
N THR A 31 24.02 14.19 26.78
CA THR A 31 23.20 13.30 25.95
C THR A 31 23.83 11.92 25.89
N ARG A 32 23.06 10.89 26.26
CA ARG A 32 23.50 9.50 26.23
C ARG A 32 22.34 8.58 25.87
N VAL A 33 22.66 7.51 25.18
CA VAL A 33 21.73 6.39 24.98
C VAL A 33 21.64 5.62 26.30
N ILE A 34 20.41 5.33 26.75
CA ILE A 34 20.16 4.58 27.98
C ILE A 34 19.48 3.25 27.66
N PRO A 35 19.78 2.17 28.41
CA PRO A 35 19.11 0.89 28.22
C PRO A 35 17.62 0.97 28.54
N LEU A 36 16.82 0.13 27.89
CA LEU A 36 15.42 -0.04 28.23
C LEU A 36 15.29 -0.86 29.52
N ASP A 37 14.26 -0.56 30.30
CA ASP A 37 13.89 -1.38 31.46
C ASP A 37 13.29 -2.73 31.00
N GLU A 38 12.65 -2.75 29.82
CA GLU A 38 12.04 -3.95 29.27
C GLU A 38 12.05 -3.97 27.73
N TYR A 39 12.38 -5.12 27.17
CA TYR A 39 12.41 -5.39 25.73
C TYR A 39 11.24 -6.32 25.38
N VAL A 40 10.36 -5.88 24.49
CA VAL A 40 9.10 -6.57 24.22
C VAL A 40 8.89 -6.82 22.73
N ASN A 41 8.25 -7.95 22.43
CA ASN A 41 7.59 -8.18 21.13
C ASN A 41 6.09 -7.94 21.26
N GLU A 42 5.51 -8.28 22.41
CA GLU A 42 4.13 -7.96 22.76
C GLU A 42 4.07 -7.70 24.26
N LYS A 43 3.29 -6.70 24.66
CA LYS A 43 2.96 -6.44 26.06
C LYS A 43 1.58 -5.84 26.17
N ARG A 44 0.83 -6.28 27.18
CA ARG A 44 -0.42 -5.64 27.60
C ARG A 44 -0.19 -4.89 28.90
N LEU A 45 -0.57 -3.62 28.92
CA LEU A 45 -0.55 -2.76 30.10
C LEU A 45 -1.99 -2.41 30.48
N LYS A 46 -2.22 -2.16 31.77
CA LYS A 46 -3.49 -1.64 32.27
C LYS A 46 -3.22 -0.34 33.01
N LEU A 47 -3.77 0.76 32.50
CA LEU A 47 -3.67 2.09 33.11
C LEU A 47 -5.08 2.62 33.35
N ASP A 48 -5.43 2.90 34.62
CA ASP A 48 -6.76 3.37 35.02
C ASP A 48 -7.93 2.55 34.44
N GLY A 49 -7.74 1.23 34.39
CA GLY A 49 -8.74 0.30 33.85
C GLY A 49 -8.73 0.13 32.32
N ILE A 50 -7.97 0.94 31.59
CA ILE A 50 -7.82 0.86 30.13
C ILE A 50 -6.70 -0.13 29.79
N GLU A 51 -7.02 -1.12 28.96
CA GLU A 51 -6.02 -2.02 28.39
C GLU A 51 -5.33 -1.38 27.18
N ILE A 52 -4.00 -1.48 27.17
CA ILE A 52 -3.13 -0.94 26.13
C ILE A 52 -2.26 -2.10 25.62
N LEU A 53 -2.37 -2.38 24.33
CA LEU A 53 -1.52 -3.33 23.64
C LEU A 53 -0.30 -2.60 23.06
N ILE A 54 0.89 -3.04 23.38
CA ILE A 54 2.14 -2.63 22.74
C ILE A 54 2.66 -3.86 21.99
N LYS A 55 2.84 -3.76 20.68
CA LYS A 55 3.21 -4.93 19.88
C LYS A 55 4.17 -4.55 18.75
N ALA A 56 5.15 -5.40 18.52
CA ALA A 56 6.02 -5.39 17.36
C ALA A 56 5.25 -5.91 16.14
N LEU A 57 5.55 -5.36 14.97
CA LEU A 57 4.99 -5.89 13.73
C LEU A 57 5.66 -7.21 13.38
N GLU A 58 4.98 -8.04 12.57
CA GLU A 58 5.61 -9.29 12.11
C GLU A 58 6.91 -9.00 11.33
N HIS A 59 7.97 -9.72 11.67
CA HIS A 59 9.32 -9.56 11.09
C HIS A 59 9.95 -8.16 11.26
N ASP A 60 9.50 -7.40 12.27
CA ASP A 60 10.10 -6.13 12.68
C ASP A 60 10.45 -6.21 14.16
N ASP A 61 11.74 -6.13 14.48
CA ASP A 61 12.23 -6.15 15.86
C ASP A 61 12.72 -4.77 16.32
N LYS A 62 12.54 -3.72 15.52
CA LYS A 62 13.00 -2.34 15.81
C LYS A 62 11.85 -1.36 16.02
N HIS A 63 10.63 -1.73 15.67
CA HIS A 63 9.48 -0.85 15.78
C HIS A 63 8.31 -1.52 16.51
N LEU A 64 7.56 -0.70 17.24
CA LEU A 64 6.35 -1.10 17.95
C LEU A 64 5.19 -0.20 17.52
N TYR A 65 3.98 -0.74 17.53
CA TYR A 65 2.76 0.03 17.57
C TYR A 65 2.10 -0.07 18.95
N VAL A 66 1.27 0.92 19.27
CA VAL A 66 0.44 0.92 20.50
C VAL A 66 -1.02 0.99 20.12
N TYR A 67 -1.81 0.03 20.56
CA TYR A 67 -3.23 -0.05 20.25
C TYR A 67 -4.08 -0.02 21.52
N ILE A 68 -5.04 0.89 21.57
CA ILE A 68 -6.00 1.05 22.66
C ILE A 68 -7.38 0.68 22.13
N GLU A 69 -7.71 -0.61 22.17
CA GLU A 69 -8.92 -1.16 21.54
C GLU A 69 -10.20 -0.52 22.06
N ALA A 70 -10.32 -0.33 23.38
CA ALA A 70 -11.49 0.30 24.00
C ALA A 70 -11.73 1.76 23.56
N LYS A 71 -10.76 2.39 22.90
CA LYS A 71 -10.83 3.74 22.36
C LYS A 71 -10.73 3.77 20.83
N GLU A 72 -10.49 2.62 20.19
CA GLU A 72 -10.25 2.51 18.75
C GLU A 72 -9.10 3.43 18.28
N ILE A 73 -8.04 3.59 19.09
CA ILE A 73 -6.87 4.44 18.78
C ILE A 73 -5.63 3.58 18.52
N LEU A 74 -4.95 3.84 17.42
CA LEU A 74 -3.66 3.25 17.06
C LEU A 74 -2.56 4.32 17.03
N PHE A 75 -1.47 4.12 17.76
CA PHE A 75 -0.22 4.86 17.60
C PHE A 75 0.71 4.02 16.72
N ALA A 76 1.00 4.52 15.53
CA ALA A 76 1.71 3.78 14.48
C ALA A 76 3.18 4.20 14.33
N GLY A 77 3.64 5.24 15.03
CA GLY A 77 5.01 5.75 14.90
C GLY A 77 5.37 6.05 13.44
N ASP A 78 6.57 5.65 13.02
CA ASP A 78 7.09 5.76 11.65
C ASP A 78 6.64 4.60 10.74
N LEU A 79 5.53 3.94 11.06
CA LEU A 79 4.88 3.02 10.12
C LEU A 79 4.10 3.77 9.04
N ILE A 80 3.60 4.97 9.35
CA ILE A 80 2.71 5.74 8.48
C ILE A 80 3.23 7.16 8.35
N PHE A 81 3.35 7.60 7.11
CA PHE A 81 3.63 8.97 6.72
C PHE A 81 2.48 9.49 5.86
N ASN A 82 1.99 10.66 6.24
CA ASN A 82 1.04 11.45 5.46
C ASN A 82 1.55 12.89 5.30
N ASN A 83 1.12 13.56 4.23
CA ASN A 83 1.49 14.95 3.89
C ASN A 83 2.99 15.22 3.60
N ARG A 84 3.84 14.19 3.57
CA ARG A 84 5.27 14.26 3.22
C ARG A 84 5.74 12.94 2.61
N MET A 85 6.86 12.96 1.91
CA MET A 85 7.45 11.74 1.41
C MET A 85 7.85 10.77 2.52
N VAL A 86 7.67 9.48 2.20
CA VAL A 86 8.01 8.33 3.03
C VAL A 86 9.53 8.10 2.91
N PRO A 87 10.31 8.26 3.98
CA PRO A 87 11.73 7.93 3.94
C PRO A 87 11.92 6.42 4.17
N ILE A 88 12.63 5.74 3.28
CA ILE A 88 13.02 4.33 3.45
C ILE A 88 14.46 4.31 3.97
N ASN A 89 14.64 4.64 5.25
CA ASN A 89 15.96 4.76 5.88
C ASN A 89 15.99 4.30 7.34
N ASN A 90 14.94 3.61 7.78
CA ASN A 90 14.74 3.16 9.16
C ASN A 90 15.15 1.68 9.35
N GLY A 91 15.83 1.09 8.36
CA GLY A 91 16.26 -0.31 8.39
C GLY A 91 15.11 -1.32 8.25
N ARG A 92 13.89 -0.87 7.92
CA ARG A 92 12.75 -1.76 7.67
C ARG A 92 12.74 -2.18 6.20
N SER A 93 12.69 -3.49 5.96
CA SER A 93 12.39 -4.08 4.65
C SER A 93 11.08 -3.53 4.09
N VAL A 94 11.07 -3.07 2.84
CA VAL A 94 9.88 -2.55 2.16
C VAL A 94 8.80 -3.64 2.02
N VAL A 95 9.20 -4.89 1.80
CA VAL A 95 8.29 -6.03 1.70
C VAL A 95 7.60 -6.28 3.04
N ASN A 96 8.34 -6.25 4.15
CA ASN A 96 7.77 -6.42 5.48
C ASN A 96 6.97 -5.19 5.93
N TRP A 97 7.35 -3.99 5.48
CA TRP A 97 6.57 -2.78 5.70
C TRP A 97 5.19 -2.87 5.04
N LEU A 98 5.09 -3.35 3.80
CA LEU A 98 3.80 -3.55 3.14
C LEU A 98 2.91 -4.54 3.88
N LYS A 99 3.46 -5.67 4.36
CA LYS A 99 2.73 -6.63 5.20
C LYS A 99 2.26 -6.00 6.52
N SER A 100 3.12 -5.20 7.14
CA SER A 100 2.79 -4.48 8.38
C SER A 100 1.61 -3.51 8.17
N LEU A 101 1.58 -2.81 7.03
CA LEU A 101 0.46 -1.94 6.65
C LEU A 101 -0.84 -2.71 6.44
N GLU A 102 -0.77 -3.95 5.96
CA GLU A 102 -1.92 -4.85 5.88
C GLU A 102 -2.39 -5.26 7.29
N GLU A 103 -1.50 -5.75 8.16
CA GLU A 103 -1.81 -6.13 9.55
C GLU A 103 -2.53 -5.00 10.28
N ILE A 104 -1.96 -3.79 10.27
CA ILE A 104 -2.59 -2.67 10.99
C ILE A 104 -3.88 -2.21 10.33
N SER A 105 -4.09 -2.43 9.03
CA SER A 105 -5.35 -2.07 8.36
C SER A 105 -6.52 -2.95 8.82
N GLU A 106 -6.24 -4.18 9.27
CA GLU A 106 -7.24 -5.13 9.77
C GLU A 106 -7.68 -4.84 11.22
N LEU A 107 -6.86 -4.09 11.98
CA LEU A 107 -7.22 -3.65 13.34
C LEU A 107 -8.41 -2.70 13.31
N LYS A 108 -9.28 -2.78 14.34
CA LYS A 108 -10.52 -1.99 14.46
C LYS A 108 -10.29 -0.59 15.05
N TRP A 109 -9.31 0.16 14.57
CA TRP A 109 -9.13 1.56 14.97
C TRP A 109 -9.94 2.52 14.11
N VAL A 110 -10.24 3.68 14.67
CA VAL A 110 -10.98 4.80 14.09
C VAL A 110 -10.08 6.04 13.98
N ASP A 111 -9.17 6.19 14.95
CA ASP A 111 -8.14 7.22 14.95
C ASP A 111 -6.73 6.60 14.96
N ILE A 112 -5.82 7.23 14.20
CA ILE A 112 -4.42 6.83 14.09
C ILE A 112 -3.50 8.02 14.33
N ILE A 113 -2.44 7.80 15.10
CA ILE A 113 -1.44 8.80 15.44
C ILE A 113 -0.11 8.31 14.89
N SER A 114 0.43 9.03 13.92
CA SER A 114 1.73 8.78 13.30
C SER A 114 2.75 9.81 13.79
N SER A 115 4.05 9.54 13.65
CA SER A 115 5.07 10.53 13.99
C SER A 115 5.06 11.74 13.06
N HIS A 116 4.46 11.61 11.88
CA HIS A 116 4.48 12.62 10.83
C HIS A 116 3.13 12.81 10.14
N GLY A 117 2.82 14.08 9.88
CA GLY A 117 1.60 14.48 9.20
C GLY A 117 0.46 14.76 10.19
N TYR A 118 -0.70 15.14 9.67
CA TYR A 118 -1.85 15.57 10.48
C TYR A 118 -3.12 14.75 10.22
N MET A 119 -3.07 13.78 9.30
CA MET A 119 -4.20 12.91 9.03
C MET A 119 -4.29 11.84 10.11
N THR A 120 -5.47 11.72 10.74
CA THR A 120 -5.70 10.77 11.84
C THR A 120 -6.73 9.71 11.52
N ARG A 121 -7.28 9.68 10.31
CA ARG A 121 -8.29 8.69 9.89
C ARG A 121 -7.66 7.63 8.98
N ARG A 122 -8.47 6.67 8.53
CA ARG A 122 -8.05 5.60 7.59
C ARG A 122 -7.25 6.10 6.39
N THR A 123 -7.64 7.26 5.86
CA THR A 123 -6.96 7.95 4.76
C THR A 123 -5.50 8.31 5.02
N ALA A 124 -5.04 8.32 6.28
CA ALA A 124 -3.63 8.51 6.63
C ALA A 124 -2.72 7.41 6.06
N LEU A 125 -3.24 6.21 5.82
CA LEU A 125 -2.52 5.10 5.22
C LEU A 125 -2.22 5.30 3.73
N ASN A 126 -3.05 6.09 3.04
CA ASN A 126 -3.15 6.08 1.58
C ASN A 126 -1.81 6.42 0.92
N LEU A 127 -1.15 7.47 1.41
CA LEU A 127 0.15 7.88 0.88
C LEU A 127 1.19 6.78 1.04
N THR A 128 1.41 6.31 2.28
CA THR A 128 2.46 5.32 2.56
C THR A 128 2.21 4.03 1.77
N LYS A 129 0.98 3.50 1.82
CA LYS A 129 0.62 2.26 1.13
C LYS A 129 0.77 2.38 -0.39
N SER A 130 0.21 3.44 -1.00
CA SER A 130 0.28 3.62 -2.45
C SER A 130 1.72 3.88 -2.94
N TYR A 131 2.49 4.69 -2.21
CA TYR A 131 3.87 4.99 -2.56
C TYR A 131 4.76 3.75 -2.52
N LEU A 132 4.78 3.04 -1.38
CA LEU A 132 5.62 1.85 -1.21
C LEU A 132 5.20 0.76 -2.20
N THR A 133 3.90 0.52 -2.38
CA THR A 133 3.40 -0.51 -3.30
C THR A 133 3.87 -0.23 -4.72
N LEU A 134 3.74 1.03 -5.18
CA LEU A 134 4.10 1.36 -6.55
C LEU A 134 5.62 1.41 -6.74
N LEU A 135 6.36 1.98 -5.78
CA LEU A 135 7.82 2.00 -5.81
C LEU A 135 8.37 0.57 -5.92
N THR A 136 7.97 -0.33 -5.02
CA THR A 136 8.39 -1.73 -5.04
C THR A 136 8.03 -2.39 -6.36
N ASN A 137 6.83 -2.14 -6.91
CA ASN A 137 6.44 -2.73 -8.19
C ASN A 137 7.26 -2.21 -9.38
N GLU A 138 7.57 -0.92 -9.44
CA GLU A 138 8.36 -0.33 -10.53
C GLU A 138 9.82 -0.80 -10.46
N VAL A 139 10.44 -0.73 -9.27
CA VAL A 139 11.82 -1.19 -9.07
C VAL A 139 11.95 -2.70 -9.30
N ASN A 140 10.99 -3.50 -8.82
CA ASN A 140 11.00 -4.94 -9.07
C ASN A 140 10.88 -5.28 -10.56
N GLN A 141 10.28 -4.43 -11.39
CA GLN A 141 10.27 -4.67 -12.84
C GLN A 141 11.66 -4.46 -13.44
N SER A 142 12.39 -3.45 -12.98
CA SER A 142 13.77 -3.19 -13.40
C SER A 142 14.73 -4.28 -12.97
N VAL A 143 14.71 -4.68 -11.70
CA VAL A 143 15.56 -5.78 -11.19
C VAL A 143 15.30 -7.08 -11.96
N ARG A 144 14.04 -7.42 -12.24
CA ARG A 144 13.71 -8.63 -13.04
C ARG A 144 14.07 -8.54 -14.51
N ALA A 145 14.26 -7.33 -15.03
CA ALA A 145 14.73 -7.09 -16.37
C ALA A 145 16.26 -7.00 -16.43
N GLU A 146 16.96 -7.21 -15.30
CA GLU A 146 18.41 -7.04 -15.16
C GLU A 146 18.87 -5.62 -15.57
N GLU A 147 17.98 -4.63 -15.42
CA GLU A 147 18.31 -3.21 -15.60
C GLU A 147 19.16 -2.74 -14.42
N SER A 148 20.21 -1.96 -14.69
CA SER A 148 21.08 -1.39 -13.66
C SER A 148 20.36 -0.39 -12.75
N ILE A 149 20.97 -0.08 -11.61
CA ILE A 149 20.46 0.96 -10.70
C ILE A 149 20.33 2.32 -11.40
N ASP A 150 21.30 2.72 -12.24
CA ASP A 150 21.25 4.00 -12.96
C ASP A 150 20.08 4.07 -13.94
N GLU A 151 19.86 3.01 -14.73
CA GLU A 151 18.70 2.90 -15.63
C GLU A 151 17.37 2.92 -14.85
N THR A 152 17.34 2.24 -13.70
CA THR A 152 16.18 2.22 -12.81
C THR A 152 15.87 3.62 -12.29
N LEU A 153 16.88 4.40 -11.93
CA LEU A 153 16.70 5.76 -11.40
C LEU A 153 16.20 6.75 -12.45
N GLU A 154 16.60 6.60 -13.71
CA GLU A 154 16.06 7.39 -14.82
C GLU A 154 14.58 7.05 -15.09
N LYS A 155 14.22 5.77 -14.98
CA LYS A 155 12.88 5.25 -15.26
C LYS A 155 11.89 5.49 -14.12
N VAL A 156 12.28 5.21 -12.88
CA VAL A 156 11.41 5.20 -11.70
C VAL A 156 11.38 6.57 -11.03
N THR A 157 10.77 7.54 -11.73
CA THR A 157 10.69 8.92 -11.24
C THR A 157 9.58 9.12 -10.20
N MET A 158 8.48 8.35 -10.25
CA MET A 158 7.35 8.48 -9.30
C MET A 158 6.75 9.90 -9.23
N SER A 159 6.77 10.60 -10.36
CA SER A 159 6.43 12.02 -10.46
C SER A 159 5.02 12.42 -10.00
N GLN A 160 4.08 11.48 -9.89
CA GLN A 160 2.76 11.68 -9.27
C GLN A 160 2.82 11.98 -7.77
N PHE A 161 3.96 11.76 -7.12
CA PHE A 161 4.21 12.12 -5.72
C PHE A 161 5.09 13.37 -5.56
N SER A 162 5.41 14.08 -6.65
CA SER A 162 6.29 15.26 -6.64
C SER A 162 5.81 16.42 -5.77
N ASN A 163 4.49 16.53 -5.54
CA ASN A 163 3.92 17.57 -4.69
C ASN A 163 4.08 17.31 -3.17
N TYR A 164 4.56 16.14 -2.76
CA TYR A 164 4.81 15.86 -1.35
C TYR A 164 6.13 16.49 -0.91
N LYS A 165 6.12 17.07 0.30
CA LYS A 165 7.33 17.62 0.92
C LYS A 165 8.43 16.56 0.96
N PHE A 166 9.66 17.00 0.70
CA PHE A 166 10.84 16.16 0.67
C PHE A 166 10.91 15.14 -0.47
N TYR A 167 10.20 15.39 -1.59
CA TYR A 167 10.24 14.51 -2.76
C TYR A 167 11.64 14.35 -3.35
N GLU A 168 12.30 15.45 -3.69
CA GLU A 168 13.62 15.45 -4.33
C GLU A 168 14.68 14.79 -3.44
N GLU A 169 14.54 14.91 -2.12
CA GLU A 169 15.48 14.38 -1.13
C GLU A 169 15.34 12.87 -0.92
N TRP A 170 14.12 12.33 -1.05
CA TRP A 170 13.84 10.92 -0.72
C TRP A 170 13.62 10.04 -1.94
N GLN A 171 13.03 10.54 -3.02
CA GLN A 171 12.61 9.70 -4.15
C GLN A 171 13.77 8.88 -4.71
N ARG A 172 14.90 9.53 -5.01
CA ARG A 172 16.09 8.85 -5.55
C ARG A 172 16.62 7.78 -4.59
N ARG A 173 16.80 8.14 -3.32
CA ARG A 173 17.32 7.24 -2.27
C ARG A 173 16.40 6.06 -2.00
N ASN A 174 15.09 6.28 -2.08
CA ASN A 174 14.11 5.23 -1.91
C ASN A 174 14.18 4.21 -3.05
N VAL A 175 14.41 4.66 -4.29
CA VAL A 175 14.64 3.76 -5.43
C VAL A 175 15.89 2.92 -5.20
N GLU A 176 17.02 3.56 -4.84
CA GLU A 176 18.28 2.87 -4.50
C GLU A 176 18.05 1.81 -3.40
N THR A 177 17.44 2.21 -2.28
CA THR A 177 17.22 1.31 -1.14
C THR A 177 16.34 0.10 -1.50
N VAL A 178 15.27 0.33 -2.26
CA VAL A 178 14.37 -0.75 -2.68
C VAL A 178 15.02 -1.64 -3.74
N TYR A 179 15.87 -1.08 -4.60
CA TYR A 179 16.61 -1.84 -5.60
C TYR A 179 17.57 -2.80 -4.90
N ASP A 180 18.39 -2.30 -3.98
CA ASP A 180 19.35 -3.09 -3.21
C ASP A 180 18.64 -4.23 -2.46
N GLU A 181 17.53 -3.95 -1.77
CA GLU A 181 16.75 -4.96 -1.05
C GLU A 181 16.22 -6.06 -1.98
N LEU A 182 15.67 -5.68 -3.14
CA LEU A 182 15.08 -6.64 -4.07
C LEU A 182 16.13 -7.46 -4.81
N GLU A 183 17.25 -6.85 -5.20
CA GLU A 183 18.40 -7.54 -5.80
C GLU A 183 18.95 -8.60 -4.83
N GLU A 184 19.17 -8.23 -3.56
CA GLU A 184 19.60 -9.14 -2.50
C GLU A 184 18.61 -10.33 -2.34
N ILE A 185 17.30 -10.07 -2.33
CA ILE A 185 16.28 -11.12 -2.27
C ILE A 185 16.39 -12.09 -3.46
N TYR A 186 16.59 -11.59 -4.68
CA TYR A 186 16.70 -12.45 -5.87
C TYR A 186 18.00 -13.26 -5.88
N ASP A 187 19.12 -12.66 -5.47
CA ASP A 187 20.39 -13.36 -5.33
C ASP A 187 20.27 -14.53 -4.35
N PHE A 188 19.64 -14.31 -3.18
CA PHE A 188 19.36 -15.37 -2.22
C PHE A 188 18.42 -16.45 -2.77
N GLU A 189 17.34 -16.08 -3.47
CA GLU A 189 16.44 -17.06 -4.07
C GLU A 189 17.17 -17.94 -5.11
N ASP A 190 18.09 -17.36 -5.86
CA ASP A 190 18.86 -18.09 -6.87
C ASP A 190 19.96 -18.95 -6.26
N GLU A 191 20.57 -18.52 -5.16
CA GLU A 191 21.45 -19.36 -4.32
C GLU A 191 20.68 -20.53 -3.69
N GLU A 192 19.50 -20.31 -3.12
CA GLU A 192 18.66 -21.38 -2.59
C GLU A 192 18.24 -22.35 -3.71
N LYS A 193 17.85 -21.85 -4.89
CA LYS A 193 17.55 -22.71 -6.05
C LYS A 193 18.77 -23.52 -6.48
N LYS A 194 19.98 -22.93 -6.48
CA LYS A 194 21.24 -23.63 -6.75
C LYS A 194 21.53 -24.69 -5.68
N GLU A 195 21.41 -24.36 -4.40
CA GLU A 195 21.58 -25.33 -3.30
C GLU A 195 20.57 -26.47 -3.35
N VAL A 196 19.29 -26.16 -3.59
CA VAL A 196 18.22 -27.14 -3.72
C VAL A 196 18.42 -27.99 -4.97
N ALA A 197 18.93 -27.44 -6.07
CA ALA A 197 19.31 -28.19 -7.27
C ALA A 197 20.52 -29.12 -7.02
N VAL A 198 21.53 -28.66 -6.29
CA VAL A 198 22.69 -29.46 -5.87
C VAL A 198 22.27 -30.58 -4.91
N LYS A 199 21.35 -30.30 -3.97
CA LYS A 199 20.76 -31.30 -3.06
C LYS A 199 19.85 -32.29 -3.81
N LYS A 200 19.07 -31.85 -4.81
CA LYS A 200 18.26 -32.72 -5.69
C LYS A 200 19.11 -33.61 -6.59
N ASN A 201 20.26 -33.15 -7.07
CA ASN A 201 21.19 -33.97 -7.89
C ASN A 201 21.87 -35.10 -7.09
N LYS A 202 21.85 -35.08 -5.74
CA LYS A 202 22.26 -36.21 -4.90
C LYS A 202 21.14 -37.21 -4.61
N ILE A 203 19.90 -36.90 -4.97
CA ILE A 203 18.72 -37.74 -4.69
C ILE A 203 17.89 -37.87 -5.96
N VAL A 204 18.39 -38.60 -6.95
CA VAL A 204 17.53 -39.14 -8.02
C VAL A 204 17.84 -40.61 -8.25
N LYS A 205 17.13 -41.47 -7.51
CA LYS A 205 16.65 -42.75 -8.05
C LYS A 205 15.17 -42.91 -7.71
N THR A 206 14.40 -43.11 -8.79
CA THR A 206 13.15 -43.89 -8.87
C THR A 206 11.81 -43.12 -8.96
N VAL A 207 11.41 -42.94 -10.23
CA VAL A 207 10.10 -43.24 -10.85
C VAL A 207 8.89 -42.31 -10.63
N LYS A 208 8.42 -41.82 -11.79
CA LYS A 208 7.13 -41.20 -12.14
C LYS A 208 5.93 -42.08 -11.77
N THR A 209 4.75 -41.50 -11.54
CA THR A 209 3.53 -41.73 -12.35
C THR A 209 2.45 -40.70 -12.01
N VAL A 210 1.84 -40.13 -13.05
CA VAL A 210 0.75 -39.15 -13.04
C VAL A 210 -0.60 -39.83 -12.79
N LYS A 211 -1.48 -39.22 -11.98
CA LYS A 211 -2.93 -39.50 -11.98
C LYS A 211 -3.74 -38.24 -12.31
N LYS A 212 -4.57 -38.35 -13.36
CA LYS A 212 -5.64 -37.42 -13.76
C LYS A 212 -6.75 -37.37 -12.71
N LEU A 213 -7.30 -36.17 -12.44
CA LEU A 213 -8.62 -36.01 -11.83
C LEU A 213 -9.46 -34.92 -12.53
N LYS A 214 -10.44 -35.44 -13.27
CA LYS A 214 -11.85 -35.05 -13.49
C LYS A 214 -12.27 -33.57 -13.63
N LYS A 215 -12.92 -33.33 -14.78
CA LYS A 215 -13.77 -32.18 -15.13
C LYS A 215 -14.81 -31.91 -14.03
N LYS A 216 -14.89 -30.65 -13.58
CA LYS A 216 -16.01 -30.14 -12.76
C LYS A 216 -17.07 -29.51 -13.66
N GLU A 217 -18.32 -29.79 -13.30
CA GLU A 217 -19.55 -29.46 -13.97
C GLU A 217 -19.81 -27.96 -14.10
N LYS A 218 -20.56 -27.59 -15.15
CA LYS A 218 -20.96 -26.22 -15.48
C LYS A 218 -21.93 -25.66 -14.42
N PRO A 219 -21.61 -24.57 -13.72
CA PRO A 219 -22.58 -23.94 -12.83
C PRO A 219 -23.63 -23.16 -13.63
N LYS A 220 -24.89 -23.41 -13.26
CA LYS A 220 -26.14 -22.84 -13.77
C LYS A 220 -26.05 -21.32 -14.05
N VAL A 221 -26.57 -20.92 -15.22
CA VAL A 221 -26.57 -19.55 -15.75
C VAL A 221 -27.28 -18.59 -14.78
N LYS A 222 -26.50 -17.90 -13.97
CA LYS A 222 -26.94 -16.80 -13.09
C LYS A 222 -27.10 -15.53 -13.94
N LYS A 223 -28.24 -14.82 -13.81
CA LYS A 223 -28.55 -13.56 -14.54
C LYS A 223 -27.32 -12.66 -14.67
N LYS A 224 -26.96 -12.31 -15.91
CA LYS A 224 -25.77 -11.51 -16.26
C LYS A 224 -25.95 -10.08 -15.76
N ILE A 225 -25.17 -9.67 -14.75
CA ILE A 225 -25.12 -8.26 -14.32
C ILE A 225 -24.30 -7.51 -15.36
N SER A 226 -24.94 -6.60 -16.10
CA SER A 226 -24.29 -5.66 -17.01
C SER A 226 -24.00 -4.33 -16.30
N LEU A 227 -22.84 -3.74 -16.60
CA LEU A 227 -22.45 -2.41 -16.17
C LEU A 227 -22.72 -1.42 -17.30
N ARG A 228 -23.28 -0.26 -16.97
CA ARG A 228 -23.54 0.83 -17.93
C ARG A 228 -22.50 1.91 -17.73
N TYR A 229 -21.90 2.35 -18.83
CA TYR A 229 -20.96 3.47 -18.86
C TYR A 229 -21.63 4.67 -19.49
N ARG A 230 -21.30 5.88 -19.02
CA ARG A 230 -21.90 7.14 -19.45
C ARG A 230 -20.83 8.20 -19.68
N THR A 231 -21.21 9.29 -20.31
CA THR A 231 -20.37 10.49 -20.35
C THR A 231 -20.23 11.08 -18.94
N PHE A 232 -19.17 11.85 -18.69
CA PHE A 232 -18.92 12.45 -17.38
C PHE A 232 -20.10 13.30 -16.88
N ASN A 233 -20.62 14.18 -17.73
CA ASN A 233 -21.74 15.06 -17.37
C ASN A 233 -23.01 14.27 -17.02
N GLN A 234 -23.31 13.20 -17.76
CA GLN A 234 -24.45 12.33 -17.48
C GLN A 234 -24.25 11.55 -16.16
N ALA A 235 -23.05 11.06 -15.91
CA ALA A 235 -22.72 10.35 -14.68
C ALA A 235 -22.85 11.27 -13.46
N MET A 236 -22.32 12.50 -13.52
CA MET A 236 -22.45 13.50 -12.45
C MET A 236 -23.91 13.84 -12.15
N ALA A 237 -24.72 14.09 -13.18
CA ALA A 237 -26.14 14.42 -13.00
C ALA A 237 -26.94 13.28 -12.36
N LEU A 238 -26.70 12.03 -12.81
CA LEU A 238 -27.38 10.85 -12.24
C LEU A 238 -26.87 10.51 -10.85
N ALA A 239 -25.57 10.60 -10.63
CA ALA A 239 -24.96 10.32 -9.34
C ALA A 239 -25.47 11.27 -8.25
N LYS A 240 -25.67 12.56 -8.59
CA LYS A 240 -26.29 13.54 -7.69
C LYS A 240 -27.77 13.24 -7.39
N LYS A 241 -28.50 12.64 -8.35
CA LYS A 241 -29.92 12.27 -8.16
C LYS A 241 -30.09 10.98 -7.36
N GLU A 242 -29.19 10.04 -7.57
CA GLU A 242 -29.26 8.69 -7.00
C GLU A 242 -28.39 8.50 -5.76
N ASP A 243 -27.73 9.57 -5.27
CA ASP A 243 -26.77 9.55 -4.16
C ASP A 243 -25.71 8.46 -4.36
N LYS A 244 -24.98 8.57 -5.48
CA LYS A 244 -23.90 7.66 -5.90
C LYS A 244 -22.57 8.40 -6.08
N ILE A 245 -21.48 7.65 -6.11
CA ILE A 245 -20.14 8.14 -6.46
C ILE A 245 -19.94 8.02 -7.97
N VAL A 246 -19.24 8.96 -8.60
CA VAL A 246 -18.79 8.80 -9.99
C VAL A 246 -17.43 8.11 -9.98
N LEU A 247 -17.33 6.96 -10.68
CA LEU A 247 -16.07 6.25 -10.89
C LEU A 247 -15.61 6.44 -12.33
N ILE A 248 -14.56 7.24 -12.51
CA ILE A 248 -13.90 7.44 -13.80
C ILE A 248 -12.81 6.40 -13.94
N LYS A 249 -12.94 5.54 -14.95
CA LYS A 249 -11.92 4.58 -15.33
C LYS A 249 -11.15 5.10 -16.53
N VAL A 250 -9.92 5.50 -16.28
CA VAL A 250 -9.01 6.07 -17.24
C VAL A 250 -8.14 4.96 -17.80
N ARG A 251 -8.08 4.88 -19.13
CA ARG A 251 -7.25 3.91 -19.88
C ARG A 251 -6.52 4.60 -21.03
N SER A 252 -5.53 3.90 -21.60
CA SER A 252 -5.04 4.17 -22.95
C SER A 252 -5.42 3.03 -23.90
N THR A 253 -5.17 3.22 -25.19
CA THR A 253 -5.42 2.27 -26.28
C THR A 253 -4.48 1.07 -26.17
N VAL A 254 -3.19 1.33 -25.89
CA VAL A 254 -2.18 0.28 -25.66
C VAL A 254 -1.96 0.10 -24.16
N CYS A 255 -2.82 -0.68 -23.51
CA CYS A 255 -2.75 -0.89 -22.06
C CYS A 255 -3.15 -2.31 -21.65
N LYS A 256 -2.17 -3.22 -21.54
CA LYS A 256 -2.39 -4.61 -21.10
C LYS A 256 -3.00 -4.69 -19.69
N TYR A 257 -2.57 -3.80 -18.78
CA TYR A 257 -3.08 -3.76 -17.40
C TYR A 257 -4.53 -3.26 -17.33
N CYS A 258 -4.95 -2.36 -18.22
CA CYS A 258 -6.33 -1.92 -18.34
C CYS A 258 -7.25 -3.08 -18.72
N ASP A 259 -6.78 -3.95 -19.64
CA ASP A 259 -7.52 -5.13 -20.05
C ASP A 259 -7.57 -6.20 -18.94
N GLN A 260 -6.52 -6.30 -18.12
CA GLN A 260 -6.53 -7.14 -16.92
C GLN A 260 -7.56 -6.65 -15.91
N LEU A 261 -7.58 -5.35 -15.60
CA LEU A 261 -8.57 -4.74 -14.71
C LEU A 261 -10.00 -4.93 -15.24
N GLU A 262 -10.24 -4.76 -16.54
CA GLU A 262 -11.52 -5.06 -17.17
C GLU A 262 -11.92 -6.53 -17.03
N ARG A 263 -10.96 -7.45 -17.13
CA ARG A 263 -11.21 -8.88 -16.93
C ARG A 263 -11.61 -9.19 -15.49
N ILE A 264 -10.96 -8.56 -14.51
CA ILE A 264 -11.31 -8.68 -13.09
C ILE A 264 -12.74 -8.19 -12.85
N ILE A 265 -13.07 -6.97 -13.31
CA ILE A 265 -14.40 -6.37 -13.16
C ILE A 265 -15.47 -7.21 -13.87
N SER A 266 -15.25 -7.60 -15.12
CA SER A 266 -16.25 -8.30 -15.93
C SER A 266 -16.56 -9.72 -15.42
N LYS A 267 -15.55 -10.44 -14.92
CA LYS A 267 -15.71 -11.82 -14.40
C LYS A 267 -16.22 -11.84 -12.97
N ASN A 268 -15.95 -10.82 -12.16
CA ASN A 268 -16.33 -10.85 -10.74
C ASN A 268 -17.75 -10.31 -10.49
N ARG A 269 -18.63 -11.16 -9.95
CA ARG A 269 -20.02 -10.77 -9.66
C ARG A 269 -20.15 -9.82 -8.46
N LYS A 270 -19.28 -9.92 -7.45
CA LYS A 270 -19.29 -9.07 -6.25
C LYS A 270 -18.93 -7.64 -6.63
N VAL A 271 -17.83 -7.47 -7.38
CA VAL A 271 -17.41 -6.17 -7.94
C VAL A 271 -18.55 -5.53 -8.75
N LYS A 272 -19.16 -6.27 -9.68
CA LYS A 272 -20.28 -5.73 -10.49
C LYS A 272 -21.51 -5.34 -9.67
N LYS A 273 -21.78 -6.00 -8.55
CA LYS A 273 -22.87 -5.61 -7.64
C LYS A 273 -22.55 -4.27 -6.99
N ILE A 274 -21.36 -4.13 -6.41
CA ILE A 274 -20.89 -2.90 -5.74
C ILE A 274 -20.93 -1.73 -6.73
N LEU A 275 -20.28 -1.90 -7.90
CA LEU A 275 -20.25 -0.88 -8.95
C LEU A 275 -21.65 -0.44 -9.39
N ARG A 276 -22.58 -1.37 -9.59
CA ARG A 276 -23.95 -1.01 -10.02
C ARG A 276 -24.75 -0.31 -8.92
N GLN A 277 -24.51 -0.65 -7.66
CA GLN A 277 -25.28 -0.17 -6.54
C GLN A 277 -24.86 1.24 -6.13
N TYR A 278 -23.55 1.51 -6.09
CA TYR A 278 -23.03 2.73 -5.46
C TYR A 278 -22.31 3.67 -6.44
N PHE A 279 -22.11 3.25 -7.69
CA PHE A 279 -21.30 4.02 -8.64
C PHE A 279 -22.02 4.29 -9.97
N GLU A 280 -21.85 5.50 -10.50
CA GLU A 280 -22.06 5.80 -11.91
C GLU A 280 -20.70 5.75 -12.63
N LEU A 281 -20.61 4.95 -13.70
CA LEU A 281 -19.34 4.62 -14.33
C LEU A 281 -19.07 5.50 -15.54
N VAL A 282 -17.88 6.06 -15.59
CA VAL A 282 -17.34 6.81 -16.73
C VAL A 282 -16.11 6.07 -17.25
N LYS A 283 -15.97 6.01 -18.56
CA LYS A 283 -14.76 5.54 -19.23
C LYS A 283 -14.14 6.71 -19.95
N VAL A 284 -12.83 6.84 -19.80
CA VAL A 284 -12.03 7.86 -20.47
C VAL A 284 -10.86 7.16 -21.14
N ASN A 285 -10.65 7.41 -22.43
CA ASN A 285 -9.43 7.02 -23.11
C ASN A 285 -8.54 8.25 -23.36
N VAL A 286 -7.42 8.33 -22.64
CA VAL A 286 -6.52 9.50 -22.69
C VAL A 286 -5.84 9.72 -24.04
N ASP A 287 -5.89 8.73 -24.94
CA ASP A 287 -5.37 8.89 -26.30
C ASP A 287 -6.33 9.68 -27.22
N TYR A 288 -7.60 9.87 -26.80
CA TYR A 288 -8.64 10.47 -27.63
C TYR A 288 -9.42 11.59 -26.95
N GLU A 289 -9.41 11.66 -25.62
CA GLU A 289 -10.16 12.65 -24.86
C GLU A 289 -9.44 13.03 -23.56
N ASP A 290 -9.62 14.28 -23.13
CA ASP A 290 -9.08 14.76 -21.85
C ASP A 290 -9.82 14.14 -20.66
N VAL A 291 -9.10 13.95 -19.55
CA VAL A 291 -9.73 13.53 -18.31
C VAL A 291 -10.57 14.68 -17.75
N PRO A 292 -11.85 14.44 -17.39
CA PRO A 292 -12.74 15.49 -16.89
C PRO A 292 -12.20 16.21 -15.65
N MET A 293 -12.73 17.41 -15.40
CA MET A 293 -12.36 18.29 -14.28
C MET A 293 -10.93 18.84 -14.32
N GLY A 294 -10.28 18.83 -15.50
CA GLY A 294 -8.89 19.27 -15.65
C GLY A 294 -7.89 18.38 -14.91
N LEU A 295 -8.29 17.14 -14.62
CA LEU A 295 -7.43 16.19 -13.92
C LEU A 295 -6.35 15.68 -14.87
N TYR A 296 -5.12 15.57 -14.36
CA TYR A 296 -4.03 15.00 -15.13
C TYR A 296 -3.73 13.58 -14.65
N VAL A 297 -3.64 12.64 -15.59
CA VAL A 297 -3.40 11.22 -15.29
C VAL A 297 -2.13 10.77 -16.02
N ARG A 298 -1.12 10.35 -15.25
CA ARG A 298 0.21 9.98 -15.77
C ARG A 298 0.36 8.49 -16.12
N SER A 299 -0.55 7.64 -15.66
CA SER A 299 -0.48 6.19 -15.87
C SER A 299 -1.86 5.57 -16.03
N THR A 300 -1.94 4.42 -16.71
CA THR A 300 -3.19 3.69 -16.90
C THR A 300 -3.00 2.20 -16.54
N PRO A 301 -4.01 1.52 -15.97
CA PRO A 301 -5.33 2.05 -15.62
C PRO A 301 -5.29 2.93 -14.37
N THR A 302 -6.09 4.00 -14.39
CA THR A 302 -6.35 4.84 -13.20
C THR A 302 -7.84 4.84 -12.89
N LEU A 303 -8.19 4.68 -11.62
CA LEU A 303 -9.54 4.85 -11.09
C LEU A 303 -9.62 6.16 -10.31
N ILE A 304 -10.56 7.03 -10.69
CA ILE A 304 -10.80 8.30 -10.02
C ILE A 304 -12.21 8.28 -9.45
N PHE A 305 -12.32 8.56 -8.16
CA PHE A 305 -13.57 8.57 -7.43
C PHE A 305 -13.97 10.02 -7.18
N VAL A 306 -15.15 10.41 -7.65
CA VAL A 306 -15.61 11.79 -7.62
C VAL A 306 -16.97 11.86 -6.93
N ARG A 307 -17.10 12.82 -6.00
CA ARG A 307 -18.35 13.14 -5.34
C ARG A 307 -19.18 14.05 -6.24
N ALA A 308 -20.43 13.65 -6.50
CA ALA A 308 -21.28 14.33 -7.48
C ALA A 308 -21.97 15.59 -6.95
N ASP A 309 -22.08 15.76 -5.63
CA ASP A 309 -22.76 16.89 -4.97
C ASP A 309 -21.97 18.20 -5.10
N ASN A 310 -20.64 18.14 -4.97
CA ASN A 310 -19.73 19.28 -4.95
C ASN A 310 -18.53 19.13 -5.90
N SER A 311 -18.53 18.10 -6.75
CA SER A 311 -17.44 17.83 -7.70
C SER A 311 -16.08 17.67 -7.02
N LYS A 312 -16.03 17.14 -5.79
CA LYS A 312 -14.77 16.87 -5.10
C LYS A 312 -14.21 15.52 -5.53
N VAL A 313 -12.94 15.50 -5.90
CA VAL A 313 -12.22 14.23 -6.06
C VAL A 313 -11.93 13.65 -4.68
N LEU A 314 -12.36 12.41 -4.48
CA LEU A 314 -12.15 11.65 -3.25
C LEU A 314 -10.78 11.01 -3.23
N MET A 315 -10.41 10.35 -4.34
CA MET A 315 -9.15 9.61 -4.48
C MET A 315 -8.83 9.26 -5.93
N HIS A 316 -7.54 9.09 -6.20
CA HIS A 316 -6.98 8.54 -7.43
C HIS A 316 -6.24 7.26 -7.11
N LEU A 317 -6.42 6.23 -7.93
CA LEU A 317 -5.75 4.94 -7.74
C LEU A 317 -5.19 4.46 -9.04
N THR A 318 -3.89 4.19 -9.03
CA THR A 318 -3.12 3.70 -10.17
C THR A 318 -2.69 2.27 -9.92
N GLY A 319 -2.64 1.44 -10.95
CA GLY A 319 -1.92 0.16 -10.87
C GLY A 319 -2.65 -0.99 -10.17
N ILE A 320 -3.97 -0.90 -9.97
CA ILE A 320 -4.77 -2.01 -9.40
C ILE A 320 -4.65 -3.24 -10.30
N ARG A 321 -4.11 -4.32 -9.73
CA ARG A 321 -3.84 -5.58 -10.44
C ARG A 321 -4.49 -6.78 -9.77
N ALA A 322 -4.91 -6.67 -8.52
CA ALA A 322 -5.53 -7.75 -7.77
C ALA A 322 -7.03 -7.54 -7.52
N LEU A 323 -7.76 -8.66 -7.45
CA LEU A 323 -9.20 -8.63 -7.13
C LEU A 323 -9.47 -8.18 -5.68
N GLY A 324 -8.62 -8.59 -4.72
CA GLY A 324 -8.74 -8.21 -3.31
C GLY A 324 -8.63 -6.70 -3.15
N GLU A 325 -7.50 -6.16 -3.59
CA GLU A 325 -7.23 -4.71 -3.68
C GLU A 325 -8.41 -3.91 -4.27
N LEU A 326 -8.93 -4.33 -5.43
CA LEU A 326 -10.09 -3.66 -6.04
C LEU A 326 -11.34 -3.71 -5.16
N LEU A 327 -11.60 -4.84 -4.49
CA LEU A 327 -12.77 -4.98 -3.62
C LEU A 327 -12.64 -4.10 -2.38
N ASP A 328 -11.46 -4.03 -1.78
CA ASP A 328 -11.22 -3.27 -0.56
C ASP A 328 -11.43 -1.78 -0.82
N ILE A 329 -10.79 -1.28 -1.87
CA ILE A 329 -10.94 0.10 -2.37
C ILE A 329 -12.40 0.46 -2.65
N LEU A 330 -13.15 -0.44 -3.30
CA LEU A 330 -14.56 -0.17 -3.61
C LEU A 330 -15.44 -0.17 -2.37
N ASN A 331 -15.15 -1.01 -1.38
CA ASN A 331 -15.90 -1.02 -0.12
C ASN A 331 -15.55 0.21 0.72
N GLU A 332 -14.27 0.62 0.77
CA GLU A 332 -13.80 1.81 1.46
C GLU A 332 -14.48 3.07 0.92
N ALA A 333 -14.51 3.25 -0.40
CA ALA A 333 -15.20 4.39 -1.02
C ALA A 333 -16.71 4.41 -0.68
N VAL A 334 -17.34 3.24 -0.52
CA VAL A 334 -18.75 3.13 -0.12
C VAL A 334 -18.94 3.46 1.35
N GLU A 335 -18.08 2.94 2.22
CA GLU A 335 -18.10 3.21 3.66
C GLU A 335 -17.88 4.70 3.95
N ASP A 336 -16.88 5.32 3.33
CA ASP A 336 -16.63 6.76 3.38
C ASP A 336 -17.82 7.56 2.87
N GLY A 337 -18.50 7.07 1.82
CA GLY A 337 -19.72 7.67 1.31
C GLY A 337 -20.88 7.67 2.30
N HIS A 338 -21.07 6.57 3.03
CA HIS A 338 -22.07 6.50 4.08
C HIS A 338 -21.70 7.36 5.29
N ASN A 339 -20.43 7.35 5.71
CA ASN A 339 -19.94 8.13 6.85
C ASN A 339 -19.98 9.64 6.57
N GLY A 340 -19.65 10.04 5.34
CA GLY A 340 -19.73 11.41 4.87
C GLY A 340 -21.13 11.87 4.45
N ALA A 341 -22.15 11.02 4.61
CA ALA A 341 -23.56 11.29 4.28
C ALA A 341 -23.83 11.69 2.82
N TYR A 342 -23.03 11.20 1.87
CA TYR A 342 -23.23 11.42 0.42
C TYR A 342 -23.52 10.12 -0.38
N LEU A 343 -23.66 8.99 0.32
CA LEU A 343 -24.36 7.79 -0.14
C LEU A 343 -25.50 7.46 0.84
N ARG A 344 -26.70 7.19 0.31
CA ARG A 344 -27.82 6.71 1.16
C ARG A 344 -27.55 5.29 1.66
N ARG A 345 -27.85 5.05 2.95
CA ARG A 345 -27.74 3.75 3.60
C ARG A 345 -28.70 2.71 3.01
#